data_AF-A0A2M7T9I8-F1
#
_entry.id   AF-A0A2M7T9I8-F1
#
_cell.length_a   1.000
_cell.length_b   1.000
_cell.length_c   1.000
_cell.angle_alpha   90.00
_cell.angle_beta   90.00
_cell.angle_gamma   90.00
#
_symmetry.space_group_name_H-M   'P 1'
#
loop_
_entity.id
_entity.type
_entity.pdbx_description
1 polymer ?
#
loop_
_entity_poly.entity_id
_entity_poly.type
_entity_poly.pdbx_seq_one_letter_code
_entity_poly.pdbx_strand_id
1 'polypeptide(L)'
;MGKFPRHKRTKDFQRMVLQSRDIEIILTVYENRFLRRDQIERLFFSTTSACNQRLQKLYQHKVLDRIYQPVDFGSSQAVYALDSVGIEVIAAKCGVNKKQINWARRHNRVENLFMAHTLGIAEVCVSLKIALEELGACCKTPAK
;
A
#
# COMPACT_ATOMS: atom_id res chain seq x y z
N MET A 1 13.70 -8.58 18.16
CA MET A 1 13.84 -7.54 17.12
C MET A 1 13.38 -6.22 17.70
N GLY A 2 14.22 -5.18 17.65
CA GLY A 2 13.87 -3.84 18.15
C GLY A 2 12.72 -3.21 17.36
N LYS A 3 11.91 -2.39 18.03
CA LYS A 3 10.79 -1.68 17.40
C LYS A 3 11.35 -0.58 16.48
N PHE A 4 11.05 -0.63 15.18
CA PHE A 4 11.46 0.43 14.26
C PHE A 4 10.77 1.76 14.58
N PRO A 5 11.47 2.90 14.41
CA PRO A 5 10.85 4.21 14.58
C PRO A 5 9.73 4.43 13.55
N ARG A 6 8.61 5.00 14.00
CA ARG A 6 7.38 5.16 13.21
C ARG A 6 7.56 6.10 12.01
N HIS A 7 8.30 7.19 12.18
CA HIS A 7 8.42 8.27 11.18
C HIS A 7 9.77 8.34 10.49
N LYS A 8 10.73 7.48 10.85
CA LYS A 8 12.10 7.52 10.32
C LYS A 8 12.47 6.20 9.68
N ARG A 9 13.18 6.29 8.56
CA ARG A 9 13.87 5.13 7.99
C ARG A 9 15.16 4.91 8.77
N THR A 10 15.39 3.69 9.22
CA THR A 10 16.63 3.28 9.86
C THR A 10 17.60 2.85 8.76
N LYS A 11 18.91 3.02 8.95
CA LYS A 11 19.92 2.50 8.01
C LYS A 11 20.17 1.01 8.21
N ASP A 12 20.09 0.56 9.46
CA ASP A 12 20.23 -0.84 9.86
C ASP A 12 18.84 -1.50 9.92
N PHE A 13 18.46 -2.14 8.83
CA PHE A 13 17.28 -2.99 8.76
C PHE A 13 17.66 -4.34 8.15
N GLN A 14 17.04 -5.40 8.68
CA GLN A 14 17.30 -6.76 8.20
C GLN A 14 16.86 -6.92 6.75
N ARG A 15 17.54 -7.80 6.01
CA ARG A 15 17.12 -8.17 4.64
C ARG A 15 15.69 -8.70 4.66
N MET A 16 14.87 -8.22 3.73
CA MET A 16 13.48 -8.65 3.56
C MET A 16 13.34 -9.36 2.22
N VAL A 17 12.66 -10.49 2.24
CA VAL A 17 12.17 -11.18 1.04
C VAL A 17 10.72 -10.75 0.81
N LEU A 18 10.41 -10.33 -0.42
CA LEU A 18 9.05 -10.00 -0.84
C LEU A 18 8.23 -11.28 -0.96
N GLN A 19 7.04 -11.27 -0.37
CA GLN A 19 6.05 -12.34 -0.46
C GLN A 19 5.05 -12.00 -1.56
N SER A 20 4.30 -13.00 -2.04
CA SER A 20 3.25 -12.79 -3.06
C SER A 20 2.26 -11.70 -2.65
N ARG A 21 1.87 -11.68 -1.37
CA ARG A 21 1.01 -10.64 -0.79
C ARG A 21 1.60 -9.23 -0.93
N ASP A 22 2.91 -9.06 -0.76
CA ASP A 22 3.50 -7.71 -0.89
C ASP A 22 3.46 -7.23 -2.33
N ILE A 23 3.63 -8.14 -3.28
CA ILE A 23 3.52 -7.81 -4.70
C ILE A 23 2.10 -7.32 -5.00
N GLU A 24 1.08 -8.00 -4.47
CA GLU A 24 -0.32 -7.58 -4.60
C GLU A 24 -0.57 -6.22 -3.92
N ILE A 25 -0.01 -5.98 -2.74
CA ILE A 25 -0.08 -4.67 -2.07
C ILE A 25 0.56 -3.59 -2.96
N ILE A 26 1.76 -3.84 -3.49
CA ILE A 26 2.50 -2.90 -4.35
C ILE A 26 1.70 -2.56 -5.61
N LEU A 27 1.13 -3.57 -6.27
CA LEU A 27 0.29 -3.39 -7.46
C LEU A 27 -0.97 -2.58 -7.13
N THR A 28 -1.65 -2.92 -6.04
CA THR A 28 -2.89 -2.22 -5.64
C THR A 28 -2.61 -0.76 -5.26
N VAL A 29 -1.49 -0.49 -4.57
CA VAL A 29 -1.04 0.89 -4.29
C VAL A 29 -0.71 1.64 -5.57
N TYR A 30 -0.09 0.97 -6.55
CA TYR A 30 0.22 1.59 -7.84
C TYR A 30 -1.04 1.94 -8.63
N GLU A 31 -2.01 1.04 -8.71
CA GLU A 31 -3.29 1.24 -9.40
C GLU A 31 -4.10 2.40 -8.79
N ASN A 32 -4.13 2.48 -7.46
CA ASN A 32 -4.90 3.51 -6.75
C ASN A 32 -4.09 4.78 -6.46
N ARG A 33 -2.79 4.78 -6.77
CA ARG A 33 -1.78 5.80 -6.44
C ARG A 33 -1.52 6.02 -4.95
N PHE A 34 -2.57 6.09 -4.13
CA PHE A 34 -2.53 6.24 -2.68
C PHE A 34 -3.50 5.28 -2.01
N LEU A 35 -3.08 4.66 -0.91
CA LEU A 35 -3.95 3.85 -0.06
C LEU A 35 -3.71 4.13 1.42
N ARG A 36 -4.79 4.18 2.21
CA ARG A 36 -4.70 4.23 3.66
C ARG A 36 -4.39 2.86 4.26
N ARG A 37 -3.83 2.86 5.47
CA ARG A 37 -3.54 1.62 6.22
C ARG A 37 -4.74 0.68 6.37
N ASP A 38 -5.93 1.21 6.67
CA ASP A 38 -7.17 0.47 6.89
C ASP A 38 -7.67 -0.18 5.60
N GLN A 39 -7.54 0.52 4.47
CA GLN A 39 -7.85 -0.04 3.15
C GLN A 39 -6.94 -1.24 2.83
N ILE A 40 -5.62 -1.09 3.05
CA ILE A 40 -4.66 -2.18 2.85
C ILE A 40 -4.93 -3.34 3.83
N GLU A 41 -5.26 -3.01 5.08
CA GLU A 41 -5.62 -4.01 6.09
C GLU A 41 -6.82 -4.85 5.65
N ARG A 42 -7.93 -4.20 5.27
CA ARG A 42 -9.16 -4.87 4.82
C ARG A 42 -8.93 -5.80 3.63
N LEU A 43 -8.03 -5.44 2.71
CA LEU A 43 -7.75 -6.24 1.52
C LEU A 43 -6.79 -7.43 1.77
N PHE A 44 -5.81 -7.28 2.66
CA PHE A 44 -4.67 -8.21 2.69
C PHE A 44 -4.35 -8.82 4.06
N PHE A 45 -5.02 -8.38 5.12
CA PHE A 45 -4.70 -8.77 6.49
C PHE A 45 -5.92 -8.98 7.37
N SER A 46 -5.85 -10.00 8.23
CA SER A 46 -6.88 -10.24 9.26
C SER A 46 -6.64 -9.45 10.54
N THR A 47 -5.43 -8.89 10.74
CA THR A 47 -5.09 -8.13 11.95
C THR A 47 -4.29 -6.87 11.65
N THR A 48 -4.62 -5.80 12.39
CA THR A 48 -3.89 -4.52 12.36
C THR A 48 -2.39 -4.69 12.67
N SER A 49 -2.04 -5.55 13.62
CA SER A 49 -0.63 -5.73 14.02
C SER A 49 0.20 -6.32 12.89
N ALA A 50 -0.31 -7.37 12.21
CA ALA A 50 0.37 -7.98 11.07
C ALA A 50 0.52 -6.98 9.90
N CYS A 51 -0.55 -6.23 9.61
CA CYS A 51 -0.54 -5.18 8.60
C CYS A 51 0.54 -4.12 8.89
N ASN A 52 0.54 -3.56 10.10
CA ASN A 52 1.51 -2.53 10.50
C ASN A 52 2.95 -3.03 10.47
N GLN A 53 3.22 -4.26 10.91
CA GLN A 53 4.55 -4.86 10.84
C GLN A 53 5.03 -5.00 9.40
N ARG A 54 4.16 -5.47 8.49
CA ARG A 54 4.52 -5.65 7.09
C ARG A 54 4.73 -4.30 6.39
N LEU A 55 3.81 -3.37 6.58
CA LEU A 55 3.93 -2.01 6.02
C LEU A 55 5.15 -1.26 6.56
N GLN A 56 5.55 -1.51 7.80
CA GLN A 56 6.80 -0.97 8.34
C GLN A 56 8.02 -1.52 7.60
N LYS A 57 8.07 -2.81 7.30
CA LYS A 57 9.17 -3.40 6.51
C LYS A 57 9.19 -2.83 5.09
N LEU A 58 8.05 -2.79 4.40
CA LEU A 58 7.96 -2.19 3.05
C LEU A 58 8.42 -0.73 3.03
N TYR A 59 8.09 0.04 4.07
CA TYR A 59 8.57 1.41 4.22
C TYR A 59 10.07 1.52 4.46
N GLN A 60 10.65 0.67 5.33
CA GLN A 60 12.10 0.67 5.59
C GLN A 60 12.90 0.34 4.32
N HIS A 61 12.40 -0.61 3.51
CA HIS A 61 13.04 -1.04 2.26
C HIS A 61 12.78 -0.10 1.06
N LYS A 62 12.14 1.06 1.25
CA LYS A 62 11.80 2.00 0.17
C LYS A 62 10.96 1.38 -0.95
N VAL A 63 10.17 0.36 -0.59
CA VAL A 63 9.19 -0.24 -1.48
C VAL A 63 7.95 0.64 -1.52
N LEU A 64 7.49 1.05 -0.33
CA LEU A 64 6.43 2.02 -0.16
C LEU A 64 6.96 3.28 0.54
N ASP A 65 6.38 4.41 0.18
CA ASP A 65 6.52 5.66 0.91
C ASP A 65 5.38 5.80 1.92
N ARG A 66 5.60 6.62 2.95
CA ARG A 66 4.60 6.86 4.00
C ARG A 66 4.38 8.35 4.18
N ILE A 67 3.14 8.77 3.99
CA ILE A 67 2.70 10.16 4.04
C ILE A 67 1.71 10.30 5.19
N TYR A 68 1.82 11.40 5.92
CA TYR A 68 0.87 11.78 6.97
C TYR A 68 0.25 13.12 6.57
N GLN A 69 -1.07 13.22 6.67
CA GLN A 69 -1.77 14.48 6.48
C GLN A 69 -1.69 15.31 7.76
N PRO A 70 -1.51 16.64 7.66
CA PRO A 70 -1.67 17.49 8.84
C PRO A 70 -3.11 17.39 9.34
N VAL A 71 -3.27 17.23 10.64
CA VAL A 71 -4.57 17.23 11.34
C VAL A 71 -4.50 18.21 12.50
N ASP A 72 -5.60 18.90 12.77
CA ASP A 72 -5.64 19.92 13.83
C ASP A 72 -5.49 19.31 15.23
N PHE A 73 -5.97 18.08 15.42
CA PHE A 73 -5.85 17.34 16.66
C PHE A 73 -5.52 15.86 16.42
N GLY A 74 -4.61 15.30 17.22
CA GLY A 74 -4.25 13.90 17.20
C GLY A 74 -3.22 13.50 16.12
N SER A 75 -3.27 12.24 15.70
CA SER A 75 -2.38 11.70 14.66
C SER A 75 -3.19 11.28 13.44
N SER A 76 -2.80 11.75 12.25
CA SER A 76 -3.41 11.29 11.02
C SER A 76 -3.11 9.81 10.77
N GLN A 77 -4.03 9.16 10.07
CA GLN A 77 -3.75 7.85 9.54
C GLN A 77 -2.65 7.92 8.46
N ALA A 78 -1.80 6.89 8.42
CA ALA A 78 -0.75 6.77 7.42
C ALA A 78 -1.36 6.45 6.04
N VAL A 79 -0.95 7.23 5.04
CA VAL A 79 -1.19 7.01 3.62
C VAL A 79 0.07 6.43 3.00
N TYR A 80 -0.09 5.40 2.19
CA TYR A 80 1.00 4.71 1.50
C TYR A 80 0.96 5.04 0.02
N ALA A 81 2.13 5.32 -0.52
CA ALA A 81 2.37 5.55 -1.94
C ALA A 81 3.52 4.65 -2.40
N LEU A 82 3.71 4.55 -3.70
CA LEU A 82 4.84 3.80 -4.24
C LEU A 82 6.16 4.57 -4.03
N ASP A 83 7.26 3.83 -3.80
CA ASP A 83 8.61 4.40 -3.73
C ASP A 83 9.57 3.69 -4.69
N SER A 84 10.83 4.14 -4.74
CA SER A 84 11.81 3.83 -5.77
C SER A 84 12.03 2.33 -6.01
N VAL A 85 12.03 1.52 -4.94
CA VAL A 85 12.21 0.05 -5.06
C VAL A 85 10.89 -0.62 -5.47
N GLY A 86 9.74 -0.09 -5.05
CA GLY A 86 8.44 -0.61 -5.46
C GLY A 86 8.23 -0.52 -6.96
N ILE A 87 8.71 0.55 -7.59
CA ILE A 87 8.70 0.69 -9.05
C ILE A 87 9.51 -0.43 -9.75
N GLU A 88 10.65 -0.81 -9.19
CA GLU A 88 11.47 -1.89 -9.77
C GLU A 88 10.74 -3.23 -9.69
N VAL A 89 9.99 -3.46 -8.61
CA VAL A 89 9.14 -4.65 -8.46
C VAL A 89 8.04 -4.67 -9.52
N ILE A 90 7.39 -3.53 -9.78
CA ILE A 90 6.34 -3.43 -10.81
C ILE A 90 6.91 -3.62 -12.21
N ALA A 91 8.03 -2.96 -12.51
CA ALA A 91 8.73 -3.12 -13.79
C ALA A 91 9.05 -4.61 -14.06
N ALA A 92 9.62 -5.29 -13.06
CA ALA A 92 9.91 -6.71 -13.14
C ALA A 92 8.65 -7.58 -13.31
N LYS A 93 7.56 -7.25 -12.60
CA LYS A 93 6.32 -8.02 -12.64
C LYS A 93 5.55 -7.86 -13.96
N CYS A 94 5.57 -6.67 -14.53
CA CYS A 94 4.90 -6.35 -15.80
C CYS A 94 5.78 -6.62 -17.03
N GLY A 95 7.07 -6.94 -16.85
CA GLY A 95 8.01 -7.14 -17.96
C GLY A 95 8.31 -5.85 -18.74
N VAL A 96 8.15 -4.69 -18.11
CA VAL A 96 8.34 -3.37 -18.73
C VAL A 96 9.58 -2.68 -18.17
N ASN A 97 10.17 -1.78 -18.94
CA ASN A 97 11.26 -0.95 -18.44
C ASN A 97 10.72 0.07 -17.41
N LYS A 98 11.46 0.29 -16.33
CA LYS A 98 11.17 1.32 -15.32
C LYS A 98 10.87 2.71 -15.92
N LYS A 99 11.51 3.07 -17.05
CA LYS A 99 11.28 4.35 -17.75
C LYS A 99 9.91 4.45 -18.42
N GLN A 100 9.26 3.32 -18.71
CA GLN A 100 7.91 3.29 -19.29
C GLN A 100 6.82 3.50 -18.22
N ILE A 101 7.16 3.33 -16.95
CA ILE A 101 6.25 3.60 -15.84
C ILE A 101 6.28 5.11 -15.57
N ASN A 102 5.15 5.79 -15.80
CA ASN A 102 5.01 7.23 -15.53
C ASN A 102 4.92 7.51 -14.03
N TRP A 103 6.07 7.44 -13.35
CA TRP A 103 6.18 7.71 -11.93
C TRP A 103 7.44 8.51 -11.61
N ALA A 104 7.32 9.44 -10.67
CA ALA A 104 8.45 10.12 -10.06
C ALA A 104 8.13 10.35 -8.58
N ARG A 105 9.14 10.30 -7.69
CA ARG A 105 8.94 10.52 -6.24
C ARG A 105 8.24 11.86 -5.93
N ARG A 106 8.45 12.89 -6.74
CA ARG A 106 7.75 14.18 -6.60
C ARG A 106 6.22 14.06 -6.74
N HIS A 107 5.72 13.05 -7.46
CA HIS A 107 4.27 12.81 -7.63
C HIS A 107 3.59 12.36 -6.34
N ASN A 108 4.36 11.98 -5.31
CA ASN A 108 3.87 11.70 -3.95
C ASN A 108 3.65 13.00 -3.15
N ARG A 109 4.24 14.13 -3.58
CA ARG A 109 4.01 15.44 -2.97
C ARG A 109 2.83 16.09 -3.67
N VAL A 110 1.65 15.89 -3.10
CA VAL A 110 0.38 16.41 -3.62
C VAL A 110 -0.31 17.25 -2.56
N GLU A 111 -1.14 18.18 -3.01
CA GLU A 111 -2.00 18.95 -2.12
C GLU A 111 -3.01 18.03 -1.42
N ASN A 112 -3.43 18.43 -0.22
CA ASN A 112 -4.33 17.64 0.61
C ASN A 112 -5.66 17.33 -0.08
N LEU A 113 -6.22 18.29 -0.84
CA LEU A 113 -7.48 18.11 -1.57
C LEU A 113 -7.36 17.02 -2.65
N PHE A 114 -6.28 17.02 -3.43
CA PHE A 114 -6.02 16.00 -4.44
C PHE A 114 -5.83 14.62 -3.82
N MET A 115 -5.09 14.55 -2.71
CA MET A 115 -4.91 13.30 -1.96
C MET A 115 -6.23 12.78 -1.40
N ALA A 116 -7.06 13.64 -0.80
CA ALA A 116 -8.37 13.26 -0.27
C ALA A 116 -9.29 12.73 -1.37
N HIS A 117 -9.34 13.40 -2.53
CA HIS A 117 -10.12 12.94 -3.68
C HIS A 117 -9.64 11.55 -4.17
N THR A 118 -8.33 11.39 -4.36
CA THR A 118 -7.74 10.11 -4.80
C THR A 118 -8.04 8.98 -3.81
N LEU A 119 -7.94 9.26 -2.51
CA LEU A 119 -8.29 8.31 -1.46
C LEU A 119 -9.78 7.96 -1.43
N GLY A 120 -10.65 8.89 -1.80
CA GLY A 120 -12.09 8.66 -1.97
C GLY A 120 -12.38 7.71 -3.13
N ILE A 121 -11.71 7.89 -4.28
CA ILE A 121 -11.79 6.94 -5.40
C ILE A 121 -11.29 5.57 -4.97
N ALA A 122 -10.13 5.52 -4.30
CA ALA A 122 -9.55 4.28 -3.83
C ALA A 122 -10.49 3.53 -2.86
N GLU A 123 -11.25 4.25 -2.03
CA GLU A 123 -12.23 3.63 -1.13
C GLU A 123 -13.34 2.90 -1.88
N VAL A 124 -13.83 3.48 -2.98
CA VAL A 124 -14.83 2.85 -3.83
C VAL A 124 -14.26 1.59 -4.49
N CYS A 125 -13.05 1.68 -5.05
CA CYS A 125 -12.38 0.54 -5.68
C CYS A 125 -12.11 -0.60 -4.69
N VAL A 126 -11.63 -0.28 -3.48
CA VAL A 126 -11.38 -1.24 -2.41
C VAL A 126 -12.68 -1.92 -1.99
N SER A 127 -13.74 -1.14 -1.75
CA SER A 127 -15.03 -1.68 -1.31
C SER A 127 -15.68 -2.56 -2.38
N LEU A 128 -15.58 -2.17 -3.66
CA LEU A 128 -16.07 -2.97 -4.78
C LEU A 128 -15.32 -4.31 -4.88
N LYS A 129 -13.98 -4.29 -4.74
CA LYS A 129 -13.17 -5.51 -4.78
C LYS A 129 -13.56 -6.49 -3.69
N ILE A 130 -13.75 -6.01 -2.46
CA ILE A 130 -14.19 -6.84 -1.33
C ILE A 130 -15.57 -7.43 -1.61
N ALA A 131 -16.53 -6.63 -2.06
CA ALA A 131 -17.87 -7.10 -2.39
C ALA A 131 -17.87 -8.18 -3.49
N LEU A 132 -17.02 -8.04 -4.50
CA LEU A 132 -16.86 -9.04 -5.56
C LEU A 132 -16.24 -10.34 -5.05
N GLU A 133 -15.28 -10.26 -4.13
CA GLU A 133 -14.69 -11.44 -3.48
C GLU A 133 -15.72 -12.17 -2.61
N GLU A 134 -16.55 -11.44 -1.88
CA GLU A 134 -17.65 -12.00 -1.07
C GLU A 134 -18.73 -12.67 -1.93
N LEU A 135 -19.14 -12.04 -3.03
CA LEU A 135 -20.08 -12.63 -3.99
C LEU A 135 -19.49 -13.87 -4.65
N GLY A 136 -18.22 -13.81 -5.08
CA GLY A 136 -17.52 -14.94 -5.66
C GLY A 136 -17.31 -16.10 -4.68
N ALA A 137 -17.19 -15.83 -3.38
CA ALA A 137 -17.18 -16.85 -2.33
C ALA A 137 -18.57 -17.46 -2.10
N CYS A 138 -19.62 -16.64 -2.15
CA CYS A 138 -21.01 -17.08 -2.03
C CYS A 138 -21.43 -18.03 -3.17
N CYS A 139 -20.99 -17.75 -4.41
CA CYS A 139 -21.29 -18.61 -5.58
C CYS A 139 -20.49 -19.93 -5.63
N LYS A 140 -19.56 -20.16 -4.69
CA LYS A 140 -18.73 -21.39 -4.63
C LYS A 140 -19.24 -22.44 -3.64
N THR A 141 -20.47 -22.32 -3.13
CA THR A 141 -21.08 -23.41 -2.35
C THR A 141 -21.30 -24.64 -3.24
N PRO A 142 -20.79 -25.83 -2.84
CA PRO A 142 -20.92 -27.03 -3.66
C PRO A 142 -22.39 -27.45 -3.73
N ALA A 143 -22.87 -27.71 -4.94
CA ALA A 143 -24.03 -28.55 -5.16
C ALA A 143 -23.80 -29.88 -4.41
N LYS A 144 -24.64 -30.16 -3.42
CA LYS A 144 -24.84 -31.50 -2.88
C LYS A 144 -25.91 -32.20 -3.71
#